data_AF-A0A7L2I0N9-F1
#
_entry.id   AF-A0A7L2I0N9-F1
#
_cell.length_a   1.000
_cell.length_b   1.000
_cell.length_c   1.000
_cell.angle_alpha   90.00
_cell.angle_beta   90.00
_cell.angle_gamma   90.00
#
_symmetry.space_group_name_H-M   'P 1'
#
loop_
_entity.id
_entity.type
_entity.pdbx_description
1 polymer ?
#
loop_
_entity_poly.entity_id
_entity_poly.type
_entity_poly.pdbx_seq_one_letter_code
_entity_poly.pdbx_strand_id
1 'polypeptide(L)'
;LPFSPAASLVDKGDLVEVYLLDTSVQSTHREIEGRVLVTDFESVPEEDGSRFHRQASKCDSHGTHMAGVLSGRDAGVATGASIRSLRVLNCQGKGTVSGTLIGLEFIKATLEAQPYAPLVVLLPFAGAYSRVLNAGCRRMARMGVVMVAAAGNYKDDACLYSPASEPEVITVGATNSEDQPASIGTLGTNFGRCVDLFAPGDDIIGASSDCSTCFTAQSGTSQAAAHVAGGIAAMLLSAEPQLSLAELRQRLLHFATKNAMDMVWFPEEQRLQTPNSVAGLPARLGADEQLYCRSLWSARSGLTWHATAVARCTGAEEMLSCSSFSRSGRRLGEHVEDKDGQKQCVAHNAFRGRGVYAIARCCTWPRAKCRINATSPRAEGAGCPPQDHVLTGCSFRSPAAALGDGGRPVAGPGSGPSRCAGRTEVVAHALCCPTTGLECRVKEHVSPGSAEKVTVSCDDGWTLTGCSAHSQSPGTMGAYAVDDTCVAASVPGSSAAVAIAICCRSR
;
A
#
# COMPACT_ATOMS: atom_id res chain seq x y z
N LEU A 1 0.92 -35.27 -31.59
CA LEU A 1 1.39 -34.42 -30.46
C LEU A 1 0.30 -34.46 -29.41
N PRO A 2 0.46 -35.23 -28.32
CA PRO A 2 -0.62 -35.39 -27.35
C PRO A 2 -0.76 -34.11 -26.50
N PHE A 3 -2.01 -33.73 -26.28
CA PHE A 3 -2.45 -32.67 -25.39
C PHE A 3 -1.78 -32.77 -24.03
N SER A 4 -1.12 -31.70 -23.60
CA SER A 4 -0.77 -31.51 -22.19
C SER A 4 -2.04 -31.13 -21.44
N PRO A 5 -2.33 -31.73 -20.28
CA PRO A 5 -3.50 -31.39 -19.50
C PRO A 5 -3.37 -29.97 -18.96
N ALA A 6 -4.46 -29.21 -19.04
CA ALA A 6 -4.60 -27.90 -18.42
C ALA A 6 -4.19 -27.97 -16.94
N ALA A 7 -3.39 -27.01 -16.50
CA ALA A 7 -3.04 -26.84 -15.10
C ALA A 7 -4.32 -26.79 -14.25
N SER A 8 -4.43 -27.73 -13.32
CA SER A 8 -5.57 -27.88 -12.43
C SER A 8 -5.55 -26.83 -11.32
N LEU A 9 -6.73 -26.26 -11.06
CA LEU A 9 -7.23 -25.61 -9.84
C LEU A 9 -6.79 -24.14 -9.61
N VAL A 10 -7.69 -23.22 -9.96
CA VAL A 10 -7.79 -21.92 -9.29
C VAL A 10 -8.08 -22.21 -7.81
N ASP A 11 -7.15 -21.87 -6.92
CA ASP A 11 -7.32 -21.99 -5.47
C ASP A 11 -8.57 -21.20 -5.04
N LYS A 12 -9.42 -21.80 -4.21
CA LYS A 12 -10.70 -21.21 -3.80
C LYS A 12 -10.65 -20.54 -2.43
N GLY A 13 -9.49 -20.55 -1.75
CA GLY A 13 -9.36 -20.03 -0.40
C GLY A 13 -9.72 -21.04 0.70
N ASP A 14 -9.73 -22.34 0.39
CA ASP A 14 -10.30 -23.41 1.24
C ASP A 14 -9.62 -23.53 2.63
N LEU A 15 -8.40 -23.01 2.79
CA LEU A 15 -7.62 -23.07 4.03
C LEU A 15 -7.62 -21.77 4.85
N VAL A 16 -8.38 -20.76 4.43
CA VAL A 16 -8.38 -19.43 5.04
C VAL A 16 -9.67 -19.16 5.79
N GLU A 17 -9.52 -18.63 7.00
CA GLU A 17 -10.63 -18.12 7.79
C GLU A 17 -10.69 -16.60 7.73
N VAL A 18 -11.87 -16.07 7.39
CA VAL A 18 -12.14 -14.64 7.27
C VAL A 18 -13.08 -14.20 8.37
N TYR A 19 -12.62 -13.31 9.25
CA TYR A 19 -13.48 -12.63 10.20
C TYR A 19 -14.13 -11.42 9.56
N LEU A 20 -15.47 -11.34 9.64
CA LEU A 20 -16.27 -10.23 9.15
C LEU A 20 -16.87 -9.47 10.34
N LEU A 21 -16.40 -8.24 10.58
CA LEU A 21 -16.98 -7.34 11.57
C LEU A 21 -17.95 -6.40 10.88
N ASP A 22 -19.25 -6.68 10.98
CA ASP A 22 -20.28 -5.93 10.23
C ASP A 22 -21.64 -5.94 10.95
N THR A 23 -22.75 -5.87 10.20
CA THR A 23 -24.11 -6.10 10.68
C THR A 23 -24.35 -7.60 10.91
N SER A 24 -25.60 -7.99 11.20
CA SER A 24 -25.99 -9.41 11.12
C SER A 24 -25.88 -9.95 9.69
N VAL A 25 -25.87 -11.27 9.56
CA VAL A 25 -25.77 -12.00 8.29
C VAL A 25 -26.88 -13.05 8.21
N GLN A 26 -27.54 -13.17 7.06
CA GLN A 26 -28.47 -14.25 6.77
C GLN A 26 -27.70 -15.53 6.40
N SER A 27 -27.18 -16.24 7.40
CA SER A 27 -26.34 -17.44 7.20
C SER A 27 -27.02 -18.60 6.46
N THR A 28 -28.35 -18.57 6.29
CA THR A 28 -29.13 -19.55 5.53
C THR A 28 -29.30 -19.17 4.05
N HIS A 29 -28.70 -18.08 3.58
CA HIS A 29 -28.76 -17.70 2.17
C HIS A 29 -27.90 -18.67 1.33
N ARG A 30 -28.42 -19.17 0.20
CA ARG A 30 -27.81 -20.21 -0.65
C ARG A 30 -26.35 -19.90 -1.01
N GLU A 31 -26.04 -18.63 -1.28
CA GLU A 31 -24.67 -18.19 -1.58
C GLU A 31 -23.65 -18.54 -0.49
N ILE A 32 -24.04 -18.53 0.78
CA ILE A 32 -23.13 -18.55 1.92
C ILE A 32 -23.46 -19.63 2.96
N GLU A 33 -24.55 -20.37 2.78
CA GLU A 33 -24.96 -21.46 3.66
C GLU A 33 -23.83 -22.50 3.80
N GLY A 34 -23.56 -22.89 5.05
CA GLY A 34 -22.50 -23.83 5.39
C GLY A 34 -21.08 -23.27 5.41
N ARG A 35 -20.87 -21.99 5.04
CA ARG A 35 -19.55 -21.32 5.08
C ARG A 35 -19.46 -20.17 6.06
N VAL A 36 -20.59 -19.56 6.41
CA VAL A 36 -20.63 -18.48 7.39
C VAL A 36 -21.06 -19.03 8.74
N LEU A 37 -20.19 -18.90 9.74
CA LEU A 37 -20.48 -19.12 11.15
C LEU A 37 -20.75 -17.76 11.83
N VAL A 38 -21.91 -17.61 12.46
CA VAL A 38 -22.20 -16.46 13.33
C VAL A 38 -21.67 -16.79 14.73
N THR A 39 -20.82 -15.92 15.28
CA THR A 39 -20.03 -16.21 16.50
C THR A 39 -20.71 -15.91 17.83
N ASP A 40 -21.98 -15.49 17.80
CA ASP A 40 -22.74 -14.92 18.93
C ASP A 40 -22.15 -13.64 19.56
N PHE A 41 -21.06 -13.11 19.00
CA PHE A 41 -20.51 -11.82 19.38
C PHE A 41 -21.40 -10.68 18.89
N GLU A 42 -21.85 -9.82 19.81
CA GLU A 42 -22.59 -8.59 19.51
C GLU A 42 -22.13 -7.43 20.39
N SER A 43 -21.72 -6.33 19.75
CA SER A 43 -21.40 -5.07 20.43
C SER A 43 -21.76 -3.88 19.53
N VAL A 44 -23.03 -3.45 19.62
CA VAL A 44 -23.61 -2.41 18.77
C VAL A 44 -24.19 -1.27 19.63
N PRO A 45 -24.15 -0.01 19.15
CA PRO A 45 -24.88 1.07 19.80
C PRO A 45 -26.39 0.93 19.57
N GLU A 46 -27.19 1.51 20.46
CA GLU A 46 -28.62 1.69 20.24
C GLU A 46 -28.87 2.51 18.96
N GLU A 47 -29.96 2.21 18.26
CA GLU A 47 -30.35 2.97 17.08
C GLU A 47 -30.81 4.39 17.42
N ASP A 48 -30.48 5.34 16.55
CA ASP A 48 -30.88 6.73 16.72
C ASP A 48 -32.38 6.92 16.40
N GLY A 49 -33.05 7.71 17.24
CA GLY A 49 -34.42 8.17 17.03
C GLY A 49 -35.43 7.52 17.96
N SER A 50 -36.22 8.35 18.65
CA SER A 50 -37.17 7.91 19.69
C SER A 50 -38.33 7.01 19.20
N ARG A 51 -38.41 6.74 17.89
CA ARG A 51 -39.43 5.89 17.25
C ARG A 51 -38.83 4.91 16.25
N PHE A 52 -37.54 4.57 16.41
CA PHE A 52 -36.92 3.56 15.56
C PHE A 52 -37.54 2.18 15.85
N HIS A 53 -38.05 1.53 14.80
CA HIS A 53 -38.54 0.17 14.86
C HIS A 53 -38.00 -0.59 13.65
N ARG A 54 -37.25 -1.67 13.88
CA ARG A 54 -36.77 -2.55 12.79
C ARG A 54 -37.90 -3.19 11.98
N GLN A 55 -39.11 -3.30 12.57
CA GLN A 55 -40.27 -3.97 11.97
C GLN A 55 -39.89 -5.37 11.46
N ALA A 56 -40.13 -5.66 10.17
CA ALA A 56 -39.77 -6.93 9.54
C ALA A 56 -38.29 -7.03 9.14
N SER A 57 -37.54 -5.92 9.19
CA SER A 57 -36.10 -5.94 8.87
C SER A 57 -35.34 -6.76 9.88
N LYS A 58 -34.46 -7.61 9.36
CA LYS A 58 -33.49 -8.40 10.14
C LYS A 58 -32.13 -7.71 10.26
N CYS A 59 -32.00 -6.52 9.70
CA CYS A 59 -30.80 -5.69 9.81
C CYS A 59 -29.53 -6.38 9.27
N ASP A 60 -29.72 -7.23 8.25
CA ASP A 60 -28.73 -8.16 7.73
C ASP A 60 -28.30 -7.87 6.28
N SER A 61 -28.80 -6.79 5.68
CA SER A 61 -28.54 -6.47 4.26
C SER A 61 -27.05 -6.30 3.94
N HIS A 62 -26.33 -5.46 4.69
CA HIS A 62 -24.92 -5.17 4.40
C HIS A 62 -24.03 -6.38 4.65
N GLY A 63 -24.13 -7.01 5.83
CA GLY A 63 -23.32 -8.19 6.19
C GLY A 63 -23.56 -9.38 5.27
N THR A 64 -24.81 -9.62 4.85
CA THR A 64 -25.14 -10.70 3.89
C THR A 64 -24.53 -10.43 2.52
N HIS A 65 -24.60 -9.18 2.04
CA HIS A 65 -23.98 -8.80 0.77
C HIS A 65 -22.46 -8.97 0.83
N MET A 66 -21.80 -8.50 1.89
CA MET A 66 -20.35 -8.64 2.10
C MET A 66 -19.91 -10.10 2.14
N ALA A 67 -20.63 -10.95 2.88
CA ALA A 67 -20.35 -12.38 2.91
C ALA A 67 -20.52 -13.04 1.52
N GLY A 68 -21.52 -12.60 0.75
CA GLY A 68 -21.75 -13.04 -0.63
C GLY A 68 -20.61 -12.64 -1.58
N VAL A 69 -20.12 -11.40 -1.52
CA VAL A 69 -18.96 -10.96 -2.33
C VAL A 69 -17.69 -11.71 -1.92
N LEU A 70 -17.48 -11.93 -0.62
CA LEU A 70 -16.31 -12.66 -0.12
C LEU A 70 -16.29 -14.13 -0.58
N SER A 71 -17.33 -14.89 -0.23
CA SER A 71 -17.35 -16.35 -0.33
C SER A 71 -18.67 -16.92 -0.84
N GLY A 72 -19.42 -16.15 -1.61
CA GLY A 72 -20.61 -16.60 -2.33
C GLY A 72 -20.34 -17.80 -3.23
N ARG A 73 -21.35 -18.64 -3.50
CA ARG A 73 -21.24 -19.81 -4.38
C ARG A 73 -21.07 -19.38 -5.82
N ASP A 74 -21.89 -18.42 -6.24
CA ASP A 74 -22.01 -18.01 -7.64
C ASP A 74 -21.36 -16.65 -7.88
N ALA A 75 -21.43 -15.72 -6.90
CA ALA A 75 -20.91 -14.35 -7.03
C ALA A 75 -19.70 -14.03 -6.13
N GLY A 76 -19.20 -15.01 -5.37
CA GLY A 76 -18.08 -14.83 -4.45
C GLY A 76 -16.71 -14.87 -5.13
N VAL A 77 -15.75 -14.11 -4.59
CA VAL A 77 -14.37 -14.13 -5.11
C VAL A 77 -13.58 -15.35 -4.60
N ALA A 78 -13.64 -15.68 -3.30
CA ALA A 78 -13.07 -16.91 -2.74
C ALA A 78 -14.18 -17.89 -2.32
N THR A 79 -14.69 -18.62 -3.31
CA THR A 79 -15.82 -19.54 -3.17
C THR A 79 -15.62 -20.69 -2.16
N GLY A 80 -14.38 -20.91 -1.69
CA GLY A 80 -13.99 -21.93 -0.71
C GLY A 80 -13.71 -21.38 0.70
N ALA A 81 -13.60 -20.06 0.87
CA ALA A 81 -13.27 -19.47 2.16
C ALA A 81 -14.39 -19.62 3.20
N SER A 82 -13.99 -19.81 4.46
CA SER A 82 -14.91 -19.82 5.62
C SER A 82 -14.97 -18.45 6.28
N ILE A 83 -16.15 -18.04 6.73
CA ILE A 83 -16.37 -16.72 7.36
C ILE A 83 -16.84 -16.89 8.81
N ARG A 84 -16.25 -16.13 9.72
CA ARG A 84 -16.77 -15.90 11.07
C ARG A 84 -17.33 -14.48 11.20
N SER A 85 -18.64 -14.36 11.41
CA SER A 85 -19.32 -13.08 11.53
C SER A 85 -19.41 -12.60 12.98
N LEU A 86 -19.02 -11.35 13.21
CA LEU A 86 -19.14 -10.60 14.46
C LEU A 86 -20.02 -9.37 14.21
N ARG A 87 -21.07 -9.19 15.02
CA ARG A 87 -21.99 -8.06 14.86
C ARG A 87 -21.46 -6.84 15.62
N VAL A 88 -20.96 -5.84 14.89
CA VAL A 88 -20.46 -4.55 15.43
C VAL A 88 -21.18 -3.33 14.86
N LEU A 89 -22.07 -3.53 13.88
CA LEU A 89 -22.93 -2.50 13.31
C LEU A 89 -24.41 -2.81 13.59
N ASN A 90 -25.16 -1.77 14.01
CA ASN A 90 -26.59 -1.85 14.28
C ASN A 90 -27.44 -1.80 13.00
N CYS A 91 -28.77 -1.73 13.14
CA CYS A 91 -29.70 -1.71 12.01
C CYS A 91 -29.58 -0.48 11.08
N GLN A 92 -28.91 0.57 11.54
CA GLN A 92 -28.63 1.78 10.76
C GLN A 92 -27.21 1.78 10.17
N GLY A 93 -26.48 0.65 10.26
CA GLY A 93 -25.09 0.54 9.82
C GLY A 93 -24.11 1.31 10.71
N LYS A 94 -24.48 1.60 11.97
CA LYS A 94 -23.64 2.37 12.90
C LYS A 94 -22.99 1.46 13.93
N GLY A 95 -21.72 1.70 14.20
CA GLY A 95 -20.93 1.03 15.23
C GLY A 95 -20.22 2.02 16.14
N THR A 96 -19.46 1.49 17.09
CA THR A 96 -18.60 2.30 17.96
C THR A 96 -17.16 1.79 17.92
N VAL A 97 -16.20 2.70 18.09
CA VAL A 97 -14.78 2.33 18.22
C VAL A 97 -14.58 1.31 19.34
N SER A 98 -15.28 1.48 20.47
CA SER A 98 -15.23 0.53 21.60
C SER A 98 -15.75 -0.85 21.22
N GLY A 99 -16.90 -0.95 20.54
CA GLY A 99 -17.45 -2.23 20.11
C GLY A 99 -16.53 -2.96 19.13
N THR A 100 -15.94 -2.23 18.17
CA THR A 100 -14.93 -2.78 17.26
C THR A 100 -13.70 -3.29 18.02
N LEU A 101 -13.17 -2.54 19.00
CA LEU A 101 -12.01 -2.96 19.79
C LEU A 101 -12.29 -4.23 20.60
N ILE A 102 -13.48 -4.35 21.19
CA ILE A 102 -13.91 -5.57 21.90
C ILE A 102 -13.99 -6.75 20.90
N GLY A 103 -14.45 -6.51 19.67
CA GLY A 103 -14.45 -7.51 18.60
C GLY A 103 -13.05 -7.96 18.20
N LEU A 104 -12.09 -7.02 18.07
CA LEU A 104 -10.69 -7.36 17.82
C LEU A 104 -10.08 -8.17 18.98
N GLU A 105 -10.42 -7.84 20.22
CA GLU A 105 -9.96 -8.59 21.40
C GLU A 105 -10.55 -10.02 21.44
N PHE A 106 -11.81 -10.20 21.01
CA PHE A 106 -12.42 -11.51 20.85
C PHE A 106 -11.66 -12.38 19.84
N ILE A 107 -11.28 -11.80 18.69
CA ILE A 107 -10.49 -12.49 17.67
C ILE A 107 -9.12 -12.87 18.23
N LYS A 108 -8.47 -11.92 18.90
CA LYS A 108 -7.17 -12.14 19.54
C LYS A 108 -7.21 -13.29 20.55
N ALA A 109 -8.21 -13.33 21.43
CA ALA A 109 -8.38 -14.42 22.40
C ALA A 109 -8.58 -15.77 21.69
N THR A 110 -9.27 -15.78 20.55
CA THR A 110 -9.45 -16.99 19.73
C THR A 110 -8.12 -17.47 19.15
N LEU A 111 -7.31 -16.56 18.61
CA LEU A 111 -5.97 -16.87 18.08
C LEU A 111 -5.01 -17.40 19.14
N GLU A 112 -5.09 -16.86 20.36
CA GLU A 112 -4.28 -17.32 21.49
C GLU A 112 -4.69 -18.73 21.95
N ALA A 113 -5.97 -19.08 21.82
CA ALA A 113 -6.49 -20.41 22.16
C ALA A 113 -6.27 -21.46 21.05
N GLN A 114 -6.31 -21.05 19.78
CA GLN A 114 -6.14 -21.92 18.61
C GLN A 114 -5.16 -21.30 17.62
N PRO A 115 -3.84 -21.55 17.78
CA PRO A 115 -2.82 -20.91 16.97
C PRO A 115 -2.65 -21.60 15.62
N TYR A 116 -3.64 -21.56 14.71
CA TYR A 116 -3.47 -22.03 13.34
C TYR A 116 -4.39 -21.33 12.31
N ALA A 117 -3.95 -21.41 11.06
CA ALA A 117 -4.49 -20.87 9.80
C ALA A 117 -4.24 -19.36 9.55
N PRO A 118 -3.84 -19.00 8.31
CA PRO A 118 -3.74 -17.60 7.92
C PRO A 118 -5.09 -16.91 8.11
N LEU A 119 -5.10 -15.84 8.91
CA LEU A 119 -6.31 -15.14 9.31
C LEU A 119 -6.46 -13.84 8.53
N VAL A 120 -7.62 -13.65 7.91
CA VAL A 120 -8.00 -12.35 7.34
C VAL A 120 -9.11 -11.74 8.21
N VAL A 121 -9.00 -10.45 8.50
CA VAL A 121 -10.07 -9.68 9.15
C VAL A 121 -10.51 -8.58 8.19
N LEU A 122 -11.78 -8.63 7.76
CA LEU A 122 -12.41 -7.58 6.98
C LEU A 122 -13.11 -6.58 7.91
N LEU A 123 -12.77 -5.30 7.75
CA LEU A 123 -13.37 -4.15 8.40
C LEU A 123 -14.04 -3.27 7.32
N PRO A 124 -15.25 -3.64 6.85
CA PRO A 124 -15.93 -2.98 5.73
C PRO A 124 -16.67 -1.70 6.16
N PHE A 125 -16.02 -0.90 7.02
CA PHE A 125 -16.55 0.34 7.57
C PHE A 125 -15.42 1.35 7.78
N ALA A 126 -15.78 2.62 7.93
CA ALA A 126 -14.87 3.69 8.28
C ALA A 126 -15.52 4.65 9.28
N GLY A 127 -14.73 5.19 10.20
CA GLY A 127 -15.10 6.30 11.07
C GLY A 127 -13.99 7.36 11.10
N ALA A 128 -14.18 8.44 11.84
CA ALA A 128 -13.14 9.46 12.00
C ALA A 128 -11.85 8.86 12.61
N TYR A 129 -10.72 9.51 12.35
CA TYR A 129 -9.41 9.09 12.86
C TYR A 129 -9.46 8.75 14.35
N SER A 130 -9.01 7.54 14.68
CA SER A 130 -8.98 6.99 16.02
C SER A 130 -7.63 6.36 16.30
N ARG A 131 -6.83 7.03 17.14
CA ARG A 131 -5.52 6.54 17.57
C ARG A 131 -5.61 5.14 18.20
N VAL A 132 -6.67 4.89 18.98
CA VAL A 132 -6.84 3.62 19.71
C VAL A 132 -7.27 2.49 18.77
N LEU A 133 -8.14 2.75 17.79
CA LEU A 133 -8.52 1.75 16.79
C LEU A 133 -7.31 1.36 15.94
N ASN A 134 -6.56 2.36 15.45
CA ASN A 134 -5.33 2.15 14.71
C ASN A 134 -4.31 1.30 15.51
N ALA A 135 -4.13 1.59 16.80
CA ALA A 135 -3.27 0.79 17.67
C ALA A 135 -3.75 -0.67 17.83
N GLY A 136 -5.07 -0.88 17.93
CA GLY A 136 -5.69 -2.22 17.94
C GLY A 136 -5.42 -2.99 16.65
N CYS A 137 -5.69 -2.39 15.50
CA CYS A 137 -5.41 -2.98 14.19
C CYS A 137 -3.91 -3.31 14.01
N ARG A 138 -3.02 -2.40 14.43
CA ARG A 138 -1.58 -2.63 14.40
C ARG A 138 -1.15 -3.82 15.25
N ARG A 139 -1.78 -3.99 16.42
CA ARG A 139 -1.49 -5.13 17.30
C ARG A 139 -1.90 -6.44 16.63
N MET A 140 -3.08 -6.49 16.01
CA MET A 140 -3.53 -7.65 15.23
C MET A 140 -2.58 -7.97 14.07
N ALA A 141 -2.20 -6.97 13.29
CA ALA A 141 -1.25 -7.14 12.19
C ALA A 141 0.11 -7.70 12.65
N ARG A 142 0.62 -7.24 13.81
CA ARG A 142 1.85 -7.78 14.42
C ARG A 142 1.73 -9.21 14.93
N MET A 143 0.51 -9.71 15.12
CA MET A 143 0.25 -11.12 15.44
C MET A 143 0.13 -11.97 14.17
N GLY A 144 0.38 -11.40 12.98
CA GLY A 144 0.30 -12.11 11.70
C GLY A 144 -1.07 -12.06 11.04
N VAL A 145 -2.03 -11.31 11.60
CA VAL A 145 -3.38 -11.18 11.03
C VAL A 145 -3.38 -10.22 9.85
N VAL A 146 -3.96 -10.64 8.74
CA VAL A 146 -4.14 -9.77 7.56
C VAL A 146 -5.39 -8.92 7.77
N MET A 147 -5.17 -7.64 8.03
CA MET A 147 -6.26 -6.68 8.21
C MET A 147 -6.57 -5.99 6.89
N VAL A 148 -7.82 -6.06 6.43
CA VAL A 148 -8.30 -5.37 5.21
C VAL A 148 -9.45 -4.44 5.58
N ALA A 149 -9.43 -3.20 5.10
CA ALA A 149 -10.44 -2.21 5.41
C ALA A 149 -10.88 -1.37 4.21
N ALA A 150 -12.12 -0.89 4.31
CA ALA A 150 -12.65 0.11 3.39
C ALA A 150 -11.94 1.46 3.56
N ALA A 151 -11.59 2.13 2.46
CA ALA A 151 -11.01 3.47 2.49
C ALA A 151 -12.00 4.54 3.00
N GLY A 152 -13.31 4.31 2.82
CA GLY A 152 -14.39 5.23 3.16
C GLY A 152 -15.06 5.85 1.93
N ASN A 153 -16.31 6.28 2.10
CA ASN A 153 -17.19 6.75 1.02
C ASN A 153 -17.44 8.27 1.10
N TYR A 154 -16.41 9.05 1.44
CA TYR A 154 -16.54 10.47 1.78
C TYR A 154 -15.91 11.42 0.75
N LYS A 155 -15.30 10.90 -0.33
CA LYS A 155 -14.54 11.70 -1.31
C LYS A 155 -13.49 12.59 -0.62
N ASP A 156 -12.78 12.02 0.34
CA ASP A 156 -11.81 12.73 1.18
C ASP A 156 -10.51 11.92 1.38
N ASP A 157 -9.52 12.53 2.03
CA ASP A 157 -8.26 11.89 2.40
C ASP A 157 -8.50 10.75 3.41
N ALA A 158 -8.24 9.51 2.98
CA ALA A 158 -8.38 8.30 3.79
C ALA A 158 -7.58 8.36 5.10
N CYS A 159 -6.51 9.16 5.15
CA CYS A 159 -5.72 9.35 6.36
C CYS A 159 -6.49 10.03 7.51
N LEU A 160 -7.64 10.65 7.24
CA LEU A 160 -8.53 11.25 8.24
C LEU A 160 -9.51 10.24 8.86
N TYR A 161 -9.48 8.98 8.42
CA TYR A 161 -10.42 7.94 8.82
C TYR A 161 -9.71 6.74 9.43
N SER A 162 -10.41 5.99 10.27
CA SER A 162 -9.93 4.74 10.87
C SER A 162 -10.94 3.62 10.59
N PRO A 163 -10.46 2.40 10.33
CA PRO A 163 -9.07 1.92 10.36
C PRO A 163 -8.21 2.29 9.13
N ALA A 164 -8.77 2.95 8.12
CA ALA A 164 -8.10 3.32 6.85
C ALA A 164 -6.74 4.04 6.99
N SER A 165 -6.50 4.76 8.08
CA SER A 165 -5.24 5.48 8.32
C SER A 165 -4.13 4.64 8.98
N GLU A 166 -4.39 3.39 9.40
CA GLU A 166 -3.37 2.54 10.02
C GLU A 166 -2.49 1.87 8.95
N PRO A 167 -1.17 2.15 8.89
CA PRO A 167 -0.30 1.67 7.80
C PRO A 167 -0.11 0.15 7.70
N GLU A 168 -0.46 -0.60 8.74
CA GLU A 168 -0.44 -2.07 8.70
C GLU A 168 -1.74 -2.68 8.15
N VAL A 169 -2.81 -1.89 8.00
CA VAL A 169 -4.08 -2.33 7.41
C VAL A 169 -4.06 -2.09 5.91
N ILE A 170 -4.45 -3.10 5.12
CA ILE A 170 -4.61 -2.96 3.68
C ILE A 170 -5.89 -2.15 3.43
N THR A 171 -5.74 -0.92 2.98
CA THR A 171 -6.85 0.02 2.80
C THR A 171 -7.24 0.12 1.34
N VAL A 172 -8.52 -0.14 1.05
CA VAL A 172 -9.00 -0.38 -0.32
C VAL A 172 -10.01 0.69 -0.76
N GLY A 173 -9.67 1.40 -1.84
CA GLY A 173 -10.58 2.31 -2.55
C GLY A 173 -11.46 1.59 -3.56
N ALA A 174 -12.51 2.25 -4.05
CA ALA A 174 -13.47 1.65 -4.99
C ALA A 174 -13.34 2.24 -6.40
N THR A 175 -13.40 1.37 -7.41
CA THR A 175 -13.55 1.73 -8.83
C THR A 175 -14.80 1.11 -9.43
N ASN A 176 -15.28 1.71 -10.53
CA ASN A 176 -16.36 1.17 -11.34
C ASN A 176 -15.82 0.36 -12.54
N SER A 177 -16.73 -0.15 -13.38
CA SER A 177 -16.42 -0.96 -14.56
C SER A 177 -15.72 -0.21 -15.70
N GLU A 178 -15.64 1.11 -15.63
CA GLU A 178 -14.93 1.99 -16.59
C GLU A 178 -13.55 2.42 -16.05
N ASP A 179 -13.04 1.71 -15.03
CA ASP A 179 -11.82 2.04 -14.30
C ASP A 179 -11.82 3.45 -13.70
N GLN A 180 -12.99 4.03 -13.41
CA GLN A 180 -13.10 5.33 -12.75
C GLN A 180 -13.24 5.18 -11.24
N PRO A 181 -12.74 6.13 -10.43
CA PRO A 181 -13.04 6.18 -9.00
C PRO A 181 -14.56 6.19 -8.75
N ALA A 182 -15.05 5.28 -7.90
CA ALA A 182 -16.48 5.08 -7.69
C ALA A 182 -17.13 6.34 -7.07
N SER A 183 -18.23 6.78 -7.68
CA SER A 183 -19.05 7.89 -7.19
C SER A 183 -20.24 7.35 -6.39
N ILE A 184 -20.45 7.85 -5.18
CA ILE A 184 -21.46 7.33 -4.25
C ILE A 184 -22.36 8.49 -3.85
N GLY A 185 -23.46 8.66 -4.59
CA GLY A 185 -24.27 9.87 -4.52
C GLY A 185 -23.47 11.11 -4.91
N THR A 186 -23.43 12.12 -4.03
CA THR A 186 -22.62 13.34 -4.22
C THR A 186 -21.16 13.18 -3.77
N LEU A 187 -20.83 12.08 -3.11
CA LEU A 187 -19.49 11.74 -2.60
C LEU A 187 -18.86 10.67 -3.49
N GLY A 188 -18.04 9.80 -2.91
CA GLY A 188 -17.33 8.75 -3.65
C GLY A 188 -16.24 8.13 -2.79
N THR A 189 -15.42 7.29 -3.42
CA THR A 189 -14.27 6.67 -2.75
C THR A 189 -13.33 7.71 -2.15
N ASN A 190 -12.83 7.42 -0.95
CA ASN A 190 -11.69 8.13 -0.39
C ASN A 190 -10.40 7.84 -1.18
N PHE A 191 -9.39 8.68 -0.96
CA PHE A 191 -8.13 8.69 -1.72
C PHE A 191 -6.93 9.12 -0.86
N GLY A 192 -5.77 9.29 -1.48
CA GLY A 192 -4.54 9.75 -0.83
C GLY A 192 -3.61 8.62 -0.39
N ARG A 193 -2.52 8.98 0.29
CA ARG A 193 -1.39 8.08 0.64
C ARG A 193 -1.74 6.92 1.58
N CYS A 194 -2.89 6.95 2.24
CA CYS A 194 -3.33 5.89 3.14
C CYS A 194 -4.13 4.79 2.42
N VAL A 195 -4.51 5.00 1.16
CA VAL A 195 -5.05 3.94 0.31
C VAL A 195 -3.88 3.14 -0.26
N ASP A 196 -3.92 1.81 -0.15
CA ASP A 196 -2.89 0.93 -0.73
C ASP A 196 -3.18 0.62 -2.20
N LEU A 197 -4.44 0.33 -2.52
CA LEU A 197 -4.93 0.00 -3.85
C LEU A 197 -6.45 0.23 -3.96
N PHE A 198 -6.96 0.16 -5.18
CA PHE A 198 -8.39 0.19 -5.48
C PHE A 198 -8.87 -1.19 -5.90
N ALA A 199 -10.17 -1.45 -5.85
CA ALA A 199 -10.80 -2.67 -6.35
C ALA A 199 -12.23 -2.38 -6.82
N PRO A 200 -12.88 -3.30 -7.58
CA PRO A 200 -14.27 -3.15 -7.98
C PRO A 200 -15.18 -2.88 -6.78
N GLY A 201 -15.92 -1.77 -6.83
CA GLY A 201 -16.77 -1.34 -5.72
C GLY A 201 -18.00 -0.55 -6.17
N ASP A 202 -18.39 -0.65 -7.44
CA ASP A 202 -19.60 -0.03 -7.97
C ASP A 202 -20.43 -1.08 -8.73
N ASP A 203 -21.74 -1.11 -8.49
CA ASP A 203 -22.68 -2.10 -9.03
C ASP A 203 -22.25 -3.57 -8.80
N ILE A 204 -21.80 -3.86 -7.58
CA ILE A 204 -21.30 -5.19 -7.21
C ILE A 204 -22.48 -6.10 -6.83
N ILE A 205 -22.66 -7.16 -7.61
CA ILE A 205 -23.66 -8.19 -7.37
C ILE A 205 -23.25 -9.05 -6.18
N GLY A 206 -24.18 -9.25 -5.25
CA GLY A 206 -23.99 -10.13 -4.09
C GLY A 206 -25.31 -10.64 -3.53
N ALA A 207 -25.24 -11.47 -2.49
CA ALA A 207 -26.41 -12.03 -1.83
C ALA A 207 -27.30 -10.91 -1.24
N SER A 208 -28.60 -10.99 -1.48
CA SER A 208 -29.58 -10.10 -0.86
C SER A 208 -30.23 -10.79 0.34
N SER A 209 -30.39 -10.05 1.44
CA SER A 209 -31.13 -10.52 2.62
C SER A 209 -32.64 -10.69 2.40
N ASP A 210 -33.17 -10.24 1.25
CA ASP A 210 -34.61 -10.26 0.95
C ASP A 210 -35.16 -11.70 0.86
N CYS A 211 -34.38 -12.63 0.31
CA CYS A 211 -34.73 -14.04 0.23
C CYS A 211 -33.48 -14.92 0.09
N SER A 212 -33.57 -16.21 0.40
CA SER A 212 -32.40 -17.12 0.43
C SER A 212 -31.72 -17.37 -0.92
N THR A 213 -32.25 -16.87 -2.03
CA THR A 213 -31.68 -17.01 -3.37
C THR A 213 -31.63 -15.67 -4.13
N CYS A 214 -31.88 -14.56 -3.43
CA CYS A 214 -31.99 -13.25 -4.05
C CYS A 214 -30.60 -12.64 -4.22
N PHE A 215 -30.43 -11.86 -5.27
CA PHE A 215 -29.23 -11.07 -5.50
C PHE A 215 -29.58 -9.58 -5.51
N THR A 216 -28.63 -8.75 -5.12
CA THR A 216 -28.73 -7.30 -5.21
C THR A 216 -27.38 -6.69 -5.58
N ALA A 217 -27.41 -5.53 -6.23
CA ALA A 217 -26.22 -4.75 -6.55
C ALA A 217 -26.04 -3.66 -5.48
N GLN A 218 -24.81 -3.51 -4.96
CA GLN A 218 -24.45 -2.46 -4.02
C GLN A 218 -23.11 -1.82 -4.41
N SER A 219 -22.91 -0.58 -4.01
CA SER A 219 -21.70 0.21 -4.30
C SER A 219 -21.09 0.77 -3.02
N GLY A 220 -19.76 0.76 -2.94
CA GLY A 220 -19.00 1.24 -1.79
C GLY A 220 -17.58 0.67 -1.71
N THR A 221 -16.75 1.34 -0.92
CA THR A 221 -15.41 0.84 -0.55
C THR A 221 -15.46 -0.42 0.31
N SER A 222 -16.60 -0.73 0.92
CA SER A 222 -16.87 -2.00 1.61
C SER A 222 -16.81 -3.19 0.65
N GLN A 223 -17.48 -3.08 -0.51
CA GLN A 223 -17.47 -4.08 -1.58
C GLN A 223 -16.05 -4.23 -2.15
N ALA A 224 -15.34 -3.12 -2.35
CA ALA A 224 -13.95 -3.14 -2.83
C ALA A 224 -13.01 -3.86 -1.83
N ALA A 225 -13.13 -3.57 -0.54
CA ALA A 225 -12.38 -4.24 0.51
C ALA A 225 -12.71 -5.75 0.58
N ALA A 226 -13.97 -6.14 0.36
CA ALA A 226 -14.37 -7.54 0.27
C ALA A 226 -13.69 -8.28 -0.90
N HIS A 227 -13.54 -7.66 -2.08
CA HIS A 227 -12.80 -8.26 -3.19
C HIS A 227 -11.34 -8.56 -2.83
N VAL A 228 -10.67 -7.65 -2.11
CA VAL A 228 -9.27 -7.84 -1.71
C VAL A 228 -9.14 -8.89 -0.60
N ALA A 229 -10.03 -8.87 0.40
CA ALA A 229 -10.02 -9.83 1.50
C ALA A 229 -10.35 -11.25 1.05
N GLY A 230 -11.45 -11.41 0.31
CA GLY A 230 -11.92 -12.69 -0.20
C GLY A 230 -11.07 -13.16 -1.36
N GLY A 231 -10.98 -12.37 -2.43
CA GLY A 231 -10.31 -12.81 -3.64
C GLY A 231 -8.83 -13.00 -3.49
N ILE A 232 -8.09 -11.92 -3.30
CA ILE A 232 -6.65 -11.99 -3.54
C ILE A 232 -5.90 -12.41 -2.27
N ALA A 233 -6.29 -11.91 -1.09
CA ALA A 233 -5.64 -12.31 0.16
C ALA A 233 -5.92 -13.77 0.51
N ALA A 234 -7.19 -14.22 0.47
CA ALA A 234 -7.50 -15.61 0.82
C ALA A 234 -6.96 -16.61 -0.21
N MET A 235 -7.01 -16.32 -1.51
CA MET A 235 -6.41 -17.21 -2.50
C MET A 235 -4.88 -17.28 -2.39
N LEU A 236 -4.19 -16.15 -2.15
CA LEU A 236 -2.74 -16.15 -1.93
C LEU A 236 -2.35 -16.93 -0.67
N LEU A 237 -3.09 -16.78 0.42
CA LEU A 237 -2.82 -17.47 1.69
C LEU A 237 -3.20 -18.94 1.66
N SER A 238 -4.17 -19.34 0.85
CA SER A 238 -4.50 -20.76 0.66
C SER A 238 -3.40 -21.46 -0.13
N ALA A 239 -2.82 -20.78 -1.13
CA ALA A 239 -1.74 -21.34 -1.94
C ALA A 239 -0.40 -21.34 -1.20
N GLU A 240 -0.12 -20.27 -0.44
CA GLU A 240 1.11 -20.11 0.35
C GLU A 240 0.77 -19.65 1.78
N PRO A 241 0.38 -20.58 2.67
CA PRO A 241 -0.08 -20.26 4.04
C PRO A 241 0.96 -19.61 4.95
N GLN A 242 2.23 -19.60 4.54
CA GLN A 242 3.35 -19.05 5.30
C GLN A 242 3.68 -17.60 4.92
N LEU A 243 2.94 -16.99 3.99
CA LEU A 243 3.18 -15.60 3.60
C LEU A 243 3.02 -14.67 4.80
N SER A 244 4.04 -13.85 5.03
CA SER A 244 3.93 -12.72 5.94
C SER A 244 2.99 -11.65 5.36
N LEU A 245 2.43 -10.81 6.24
CA LEU A 245 1.63 -9.65 5.83
C LEU A 245 2.35 -8.74 4.83
N ALA A 246 3.67 -8.55 5.01
CA ALA A 246 4.46 -7.72 4.12
C ALA A 246 4.56 -8.34 2.72
N GLU A 247 4.84 -9.64 2.61
CA GLU A 247 4.90 -10.36 1.34
C GLU A 247 3.54 -10.38 0.65
N LEU A 248 2.47 -10.64 1.40
CA LEU A 248 1.12 -10.62 0.86
C LEU A 248 0.76 -9.24 0.30
N ARG A 249 1.00 -8.16 1.07
CA ARG A 249 0.75 -6.78 0.59
C ARG A 249 1.54 -6.47 -0.67
N GLN A 250 2.81 -6.83 -0.71
CA GLN A 250 3.66 -6.57 -1.88
C GLN A 250 3.18 -7.33 -3.12
N ARG A 251 2.77 -8.60 -2.96
CA ARG A 251 2.17 -9.38 -4.05
C ARG A 251 0.84 -8.81 -4.53
N LEU A 252 -0.04 -8.39 -3.61
CA LEU A 252 -1.28 -7.67 -3.96
C LEU A 252 -1.00 -6.46 -4.86
N LEU A 253 -0.02 -5.65 -4.46
CA LEU A 253 0.36 -4.48 -5.23
C LEU A 253 1.00 -4.87 -6.56
N HIS A 254 1.85 -5.90 -6.59
CA HIS A 254 2.51 -6.35 -7.82
C HIS A 254 1.51 -6.84 -8.89
N PHE A 255 0.50 -7.61 -8.49
CA PHE A 255 -0.50 -8.15 -9.42
C PHE A 255 -1.63 -7.18 -9.78
N ALA A 256 -1.68 -6.01 -9.13
CA ALA A 256 -2.67 -4.99 -9.46
C ALA A 256 -2.44 -4.40 -10.87
N THR A 257 -3.52 -4.17 -11.60
CA THR A 257 -3.51 -3.45 -12.87
C THR A 257 -3.09 -2.01 -12.62
N LYS A 258 -1.97 -1.61 -13.23
CA LYS A 258 -1.36 -0.29 -13.04
C LYS A 258 -1.92 0.72 -14.04
N ASN A 259 -2.04 1.97 -13.62
CA ASN A 259 -2.40 3.11 -14.48
C ASN A 259 -3.74 2.94 -15.21
N ALA A 260 -4.69 2.19 -14.63
CA ALA A 260 -6.02 1.99 -15.19
C ALA A 260 -6.92 3.21 -14.98
N MET A 261 -6.79 3.90 -13.84
CA MET A 261 -7.70 4.96 -13.47
C MET A 261 -7.33 6.32 -14.05
N ASP A 262 -8.35 7.11 -14.40
CA ASP A 262 -8.17 8.55 -14.63
C ASP A 262 -8.02 9.28 -13.30
N MET A 263 -6.87 9.90 -13.11
CA MET A 263 -6.54 10.62 -11.88
C MET A 263 -7.16 12.03 -11.81
N VAL A 264 -7.80 12.51 -12.88
CA VAL A 264 -8.41 13.85 -12.94
C VAL A 264 -9.51 14.03 -11.89
N TRP A 265 -10.25 12.96 -11.57
CA TRP A 265 -11.31 12.96 -10.54
C TRP A 265 -10.79 13.33 -9.15
N PHE A 266 -9.55 12.97 -8.82
CA PHE A 266 -8.93 13.30 -7.54
C PHE A 266 -8.46 14.76 -7.49
N PRO A 267 -8.53 15.42 -6.30
CA PRO A 267 -7.95 16.75 -6.10
C PRO A 267 -6.47 16.78 -6.50
N GLU A 268 -6.03 17.87 -7.13
CA GLU A 268 -4.68 17.97 -7.69
C GLU A 268 -3.59 17.71 -6.63
N GLU A 269 -3.75 18.20 -5.39
CA GLU A 269 -2.86 17.89 -4.26
C GLU A 269 -2.65 16.40 -4.00
N GLN A 270 -3.68 15.58 -4.20
CA GLN A 270 -3.72 14.17 -3.79
C GLN A 270 -3.29 13.21 -4.92
N ARG A 271 -3.37 13.62 -6.19
CA ARG A 271 -3.06 12.77 -7.36
C ARG A 271 -1.70 12.06 -7.28
N LEU A 272 -0.69 12.71 -6.73
CA LEU A 272 0.66 12.12 -6.62
C LEU A 272 0.76 11.06 -5.52
N GLN A 273 -0.09 11.17 -4.49
CA GLN A 273 -0.05 10.32 -3.30
C GLN A 273 -1.04 9.16 -3.39
N THR A 274 -2.12 9.33 -4.16
CA THR A 274 -3.08 8.27 -4.44
C THR A 274 -2.48 7.24 -5.40
N PRO A 275 -2.44 5.94 -5.05
CA PRO A 275 -1.96 4.91 -5.97
C PRO A 275 -2.89 4.75 -7.17
N ASN A 276 -2.30 4.55 -8.36
CA ASN A 276 -3.06 4.17 -9.56
C ASN A 276 -2.92 2.66 -9.80
N SER A 277 -3.62 1.89 -8.98
CA SER A 277 -3.55 0.42 -8.99
C SER A 277 -4.91 -0.17 -8.64
N VAL A 278 -5.46 -0.97 -9.54
CA VAL A 278 -6.73 -1.70 -9.35
C VAL A 278 -6.42 -3.17 -9.13
N ALA A 279 -6.95 -3.74 -8.07
CA ALA A 279 -6.67 -5.10 -7.62
C ALA A 279 -7.01 -6.13 -8.71
N GLY A 280 -6.10 -7.06 -8.96
CA GLY A 280 -6.24 -8.13 -9.94
C GLY A 280 -5.73 -9.44 -9.38
N LEU A 281 -6.32 -10.55 -9.84
CA LEU A 281 -5.84 -11.89 -9.48
C LEU A 281 -4.58 -12.24 -10.28
N PRO A 282 -3.58 -12.89 -9.66
CA PRO A 282 -2.41 -13.35 -10.38
C PRO A 282 -2.80 -14.37 -11.46
N ALA A 283 -2.30 -14.17 -12.68
CA ALA A 283 -2.49 -15.15 -13.77
C ALA A 283 -1.76 -16.47 -13.50
N ARG A 284 -0.66 -16.43 -12.72
CA ARG A 284 0.11 -17.57 -12.24
C ARG A 284 0.70 -17.24 -10.86
N LEU A 285 0.60 -18.18 -9.93
CA LEU A 285 1.33 -18.14 -8.67
C LEU A 285 2.72 -18.73 -8.93
N GLY A 286 3.73 -17.87 -9.01
CA GLY A 286 5.13 -18.27 -9.13
C GLY A 286 5.74 -18.50 -7.75
N ALA A 287 6.48 -19.60 -7.60
CA ALA A 287 7.17 -19.96 -6.36
C ALA A 287 8.58 -19.32 -6.24
N ASP A 288 8.96 -18.45 -7.17
CA ASP A 288 10.31 -17.88 -7.20
C ASP A 288 10.45 -16.74 -6.17
N GLU A 289 11.55 -16.77 -5.41
CA GLU A 289 11.92 -15.69 -4.48
C GLU A 289 12.20 -14.41 -5.27
N GLN A 290 11.18 -13.58 -5.46
CA GLN A 290 11.26 -12.33 -6.19
C GLN A 290 11.39 -11.14 -5.24
N LEU A 291 12.15 -10.13 -5.68
CA LEU A 291 12.21 -8.84 -5.02
C LEU A 291 10.93 -8.07 -5.34
N TYR A 292 10.15 -7.74 -4.31
CA TYR A 292 9.00 -6.84 -4.46
C TYR A 292 9.25 -5.56 -3.72
N CYS A 293 8.88 -4.44 -4.34
CA CYS A 293 9.07 -3.11 -3.80
C CYS A 293 7.82 -2.25 -4.01
N ARG A 294 7.55 -1.37 -3.04
CA ARG A 294 6.51 -0.34 -3.15
C ARG A 294 7.02 1.01 -2.68
N SER A 295 6.36 2.07 -3.13
CA SER A 295 6.64 3.44 -2.73
C SER A 295 5.73 3.86 -1.56
N LEU A 296 6.32 4.36 -0.48
CA LEU A 296 5.60 4.94 0.65
C LEU A 296 5.83 6.44 0.73
N TRP A 297 4.74 7.19 0.60
CA TRP A 297 4.74 8.65 0.72
C TRP A 297 4.49 9.07 2.17
N SER A 298 5.27 10.02 2.66
CA SER A 298 5.00 10.69 3.93
C SER A 298 3.79 11.63 3.84
N ALA A 299 3.30 12.10 4.99
CA ALA A 299 2.56 13.35 5.02
C ALA A 299 3.44 14.51 4.51
N ARG A 300 2.80 15.57 3.99
CA ARG A 300 3.51 16.80 3.64
C ARG A 300 4.10 17.43 4.90
N SER A 301 5.34 17.91 4.84
CA SER A 301 5.90 18.71 5.93
C SER A 301 5.16 20.03 6.11
N GLY A 302 5.40 20.68 7.25
CA GLY A 302 4.98 22.06 7.46
C GLY A 302 5.68 23.06 6.52
N LEU A 303 5.24 24.32 6.55
CA LEU A 303 5.77 25.38 5.69
C LEU A 303 7.06 26.03 6.21
N THR A 304 7.44 25.78 7.46
CA THR A 304 8.66 26.34 8.04
C THR A 304 9.90 25.78 7.32
N TRP A 305 10.96 26.58 7.21
CA TRP A 305 12.15 26.19 6.47
C TRP A 305 12.94 25.02 7.08
N HIS A 306 12.74 24.74 8.37
CA HIS A 306 13.29 23.54 9.04
C HIS A 306 12.30 22.37 9.11
N ALA A 307 11.12 22.49 8.49
CA ALA A 307 10.13 21.42 8.56
C ALA A 307 10.67 20.17 7.85
N THR A 308 10.48 19.01 8.49
CA THR A 308 10.82 17.72 7.90
C THR A 308 9.57 16.91 7.59
N ALA A 309 9.69 16.03 6.61
CA ALA A 309 8.74 14.98 6.34
C ALA A 309 9.42 13.63 6.53
N VAL A 310 8.70 12.64 7.05
CA VAL A 310 9.27 11.32 7.37
C VAL A 310 8.42 10.20 6.79
N ALA A 311 9.05 9.31 6.03
CA ALA A 311 8.47 8.05 5.57
C ALA A 311 9.17 6.86 6.24
N ARG A 312 8.40 5.82 6.58
CA ARG A 312 8.88 4.59 7.24
C ARG A 312 8.25 3.39 6.57
N CYS A 313 9.05 2.34 6.35
CA CYS A 313 8.53 1.04 5.93
C CYS A 313 7.76 0.37 7.07
N THR A 314 6.86 -0.55 6.74
CA THR A 314 6.00 -1.24 7.71
C THR A 314 6.33 -2.73 7.79
N GLY A 315 5.92 -3.40 8.87
CA GLY A 315 6.18 -4.83 9.08
C GLY A 315 7.67 -5.21 8.96
N ALA A 316 7.92 -6.23 8.13
CA ALA A 316 9.24 -6.80 7.88
C ALA A 316 9.94 -6.24 6.62
N GLU A 317 9.42 -5.15 6.05
CA GLU A 317 10.00 -4.52 4.86
C GLU A 317 11.33 -3.83 5.17
N GLU A 318 12.25 -3.87 4.21
CA GLU A 318 13.52 -3.16 4.25
C GLU A 318 13.49 -1.93 3.35
N MET A 319 14.03 -0.81 3.85
CA MET A 319 14.16 0.43 3.07
C MET A 319 15.37 0.34 2.15
N LEU A 320 15.15 0.35 0.83
CA LEU A 320 16.21 0.25 -0.18
C LEU A 320 16.60 1.60 -0.79
N SER A 321 15.72 2.61 -0.73
CA SER A 321 16.05 4.00 -1.08
C SER A 321 15.13 5.01 -0.39
N CYS A 322 15.57 6.27 -0.43
CA CYS A 322 14.83 7.43 0.05
C CYS A 322 15.02 8.59 -0.93
N SER A 323 13.92 9.20 -1.36
CA SER A 323 13.91 10.41 -2.17
C SER A 323 12.99 11.48 -1.56
N SER A 324 13.04 12.70 -2.09
CA SER A 324 12.16 13.79 -1.69
C SER A 324 11.51 14.48 -2.89
N PHE A 325 10.35 15.08 -2.64
CA PHE A 325 9.60 15.85 -3.63
C PHE A 325 9.03 17.15 -3.04
N SER A 326 9.13 18.25 -3.78
CA SER A 326 8.44 19.52 -3.50
C SER A 326 7.92 20.13 -4.79
N ARG A 327 6.64 20.50 -4.81
CA ARG A 327 6.03 21.23 -5.94
C ARG A 327 6.73 22.56 -6.25
N SER A 328 7.39 23.15 -5.26
CA SER A 328 8.12 24.41 -5.43
C SER A 328 9.57 24.23 -5.88
N GLY A 329 10.08 22.99 -5.93
CA GLY A 329 11.51 22.69 -6.13
C GLY A 329 12.43 23.12 -4.97
N ARG A 330 11.91 23.82 -3.96
CA ARG A 330 12.66 24.29 -2.80
C ARG A 330 12.72 23.21 -1.72
N ARG A 331 13.84 22.48 -1.70
CA ARG A 331 14.15 21.44 -0.72
C ARG A 331 15.66 21.40 -0.45
N LEU A 332 16.03 20.94 0.75
CA LEU A 332 17.44 20.73 1.15
C LEU A 332 17.89 19.28 0.93
N GLY A 333 17.08 18.50 0.22
CA GLY A 333 17.28 17.09 -0.05
C GLY A 333 16.73 16.19 1.05
N GLU A 334 17.28 14.99 1.12
CA GLU A 334 16.83 13.92 2.00
C GLU A 334 17.99 13.08 2.51
N HIS A 335 17.77 12.40 3.61
CA HIS A 335 18.71 11.41 4.11
C HIS A 335 17.97 10.21 4.69
N VAL A 336 18.71 9.10 4.76
CA VAL A 336 18.29 7.93 5.53
C VAL A 336 19.02 7.96 6.87
N GLU A 337 18.27 7.80 7.94
CA GLU A 337 18.80 7.61 9.28
C GLU A 337 18.24 6.34 9.92
N ASP A 338 19.00 5.75 10.85
CA ASP A 338 18.49 4.71 11.72
C ASP A 338 18.10 5.36 13.06
N LYS A 339 16.83 5.20 13.45
CA LYS A 339 16.32 5.68 14.72
C LYS A 339 15.62 4.53 15.43
N ASP A 340 16.17 4.15 16.58
CA ASP A 340 15.69 3.05 17.42
C ASP A 340 15.64 1.69 16.69
N GLY A 341 16.59 1.44 15.78
CA GLY A 341 16.66 0.19 15.00
C GLY A 341 15.72 0.17 13.79
N GLN A 342 15.08 1.30 13.46
CA GLN A 342 14.20 1.45 12.29
C GLN A 342 14.74 2.55 11.37
N LYS A 343 14.93 2.20 10.09
CA LYS A 343 15.32 3.17 9.06
C LYS A 343 14.19 4.17 8.79
N GLN A 344 14.54 5.44 8.68
CA GLN A 344 13.62 6.54 8.37
C GLN A 344 14.15 7.31 7.16
N CYS A 345 13.27 7.57 6.20
CA CYS A 345 13.53 8.47 5.09
C CYS A 345 13.07 9.86 5.51
N VAL A 346 14.02 10.79 5.64
CA VAL A 346 13.76 12.15 6.16
C VAL A 346 14.04 13.17 5.07
N ALA A 347 13.00 13.88 4.63
CA ALA A 347 13.11 14.98 3.67
C ALA A 347 13.07 16.33 4.39
N HIS A 348 13.86 17.29 3.91
CA HIS A 348 14.02 18.61 4.54
C HIS A 348 13.46 19.72 3.65
N ASN A 349 12.54 20.52 4.19
CA ASN A 349 12.07 21.73 3.53
C ASN A 349 13.21 22.75 3.40
N ALA A 350 12.99 23.77 2.57
CA ALA A 350 13.94 24.87 2.42
C ALA A 350 13.30 26.23 2.67
N PHE A 351 14.12 27.28 2.70
CA PHE A 351 13.64 28.65 2.83
C PHE A 351 12.68 29.03 1.70
N ARG A 352 11.49 29.53 2.07
CA ARG A 352 10.35 29.82 1.18
C ARG A 352 9.79 28.58 0.45
N GLY A 353 10.10 27.38 0.92
CA GLY A 353 9.54 26.14 0.37
C GLY A 353 8.08 25.95 0.77
N ARG A 354 7.31 25.26 -0.09
CA ARG A 354 5.88 24.97 0.12
C ARG A 354 5.64 23.62 0.81
N GLY A 355 6.61 23.17 1.61
CA GLY A 355 6.67 21.84 2.18
C GLY A 355 7.29 20.82 1.22
N VAL A 356 7.66 19.68 1.80
CA VAL A 356 8.29 18.54 1.13
C VAL A 356 7.56 17.25 1.50
N TYR A 357 7.73 16.24 0.65
CA TYR A 357 7.37 14.86 0.92
C TYR A 357 8.65 14.03 0.96
N ALA A 358 8.73 13.09 1.91
CA ALA A 358 9.69 12.01 1.93
C ALA A 358 9.06 10.78 1.27
N ILE A 359 9.82 10.09 0.44
CA ILE A 359 9.34 8.93 -0.32
C ILE A 359 10.32 7.79 -0.05
N ALA A 360 9.86 6.77 0.67
CA ALA A 360 10.65 5.57 0.92
C ALA A 360 10.33 4.49 -0.12
N ARG A 361 11.35 3.76 -0.57
CA ARG A 361 11.16 2.53 -1.34
C ARG A 361 11.35 1.33 -0.41
N CYS A 362 10.25 0.65 -0.11
CA CYS A 362 10.16 -0.42 0.88
C CYS A 362 9.97 -1.75 0.17
N CYS A 363 10.82 -2.71 0.47
CA CYS A 363 10.88 -3.96 -0.27
C CYS A 363 10.92 -5.17 0.65
N THR A 364 10.35 -6.28 0.18
CA THR A 364 10.48 -7.59 0.82
C THR A 364 11.61 -8.36 0.15
N TRP A 365 12.60 -8.76 0.95
CA TRP A 365 13.76 -9.51 0.50
C TRP A 365 14.19 -10.52 1.58
N PRO A 366 14.51 -11.78 1.24
CA PRO A 366 14.91 -12.77 2.22
C PRO A 366 16.19 -12.36 2.98
N ARG A 367 16.07 -12.19 4.30
CA ARG A 367 17.12 -12.39 5.32
C ARG A 367 18.34 -11.45 5.35
N ALA A 368 18.33 -10.31 4.68
CA ALA A 368 19.48 -9.40 4.68
C ALA A 368 19.12 -7.97 5.11
N LYS A 369 19.72 -7.49 6.21
CA LYS A 369 19.63 -6.08 6.62
C LYS A 369 20.66 -5.24 5.85
N CYS A 370 20.18 -4.24 5.14
CA CYS A 370 20.99 -3.25 4.47
C CYS A 370 21.56 -2.25 5.49
N ARG A 371 22.78 -1.79 5.22
CA ARG A 371 23.51 -0.81 6.02
C ARG A 371 23.45 0.56 5.36
N ILE A 372 23.37 1.60 6.18
CA ILE A 372 23.50 2.99 5.73
C ILE A 372 24.97 3.36 5.83
N ASN A 373 25.58 3.75 4.72
CA ASN A 373 26.93 4.30 4.69
C ASN A 373 26.87 5.78 4.31
N ALA A 374 27.38 6.66 5.17
CA ALA A 374 27.31 8.11 4.97
C ALA A 374 28.71 8.71 4.86
N THR A 375 28.84 9.78 4.07
CA THR A 375 30.10 10.50 3.91
C THR A 375 30.26 11.68 4.84
N SER A 376 31.51 12.10 5.06
CA SER A 376 31.80 13.46 5.48
C SER A 376 31.50 14.44 4.32
N PRO A 377 31.02 15.68 4.57
CA PRO A 377 30.72 16.68 3.54
C PRO A 377 31.89 17.05 2.60
N ARG A 378 33.12 16.65 2.95
CA ARG A 378 34.34 16.86 2.16
C ARG A 378 34.76 15.67 1.28
N ALA A 379 34.06 14.53 1.38
CA ALA A 379 34.38 13.33 0.60
C ALA A 379 33.63 13.31 -0.74
N GLU A 380 34.23 12.72 -1.78
CA GLU A 380 33.72 12.71 -3.17
C GLU A 380 32.46 11.85 -3.40
N GLY A 381 31.95 11.15 -2.38
CA GLY A 381 30.74 10.32 -2.51
C GLY A 381 30.72 9.10 -1.59
N ALA A 382 29.54 8.51 -1.41
CA ALA A 382 29.30 7.34 -0.56
C ALA A 382 29.23 6.08 -1.42
N GLY A 383 29.86 4.98 -0.98
CA GLY A 383 29.87 3.73 -1.73
C GLY A 383 29.71 2.51 -0.82
N CYS A 384 29.40 1.38 -1.43
CA CYS A 384 29.30 0.11 -0.73
C CYS A 384 30.63 -0.65 -0.80
N PRO A 385 31.00 -1.42 0.25
CA PRO A 385 32.14 -2.32 0.19
C PRO A 385 32.01 -3.30 -0.99
N PRO A 386 32.96 -3.30 -1.96
CA PRO A 386 32.76 -3.96 -3.25
C PRO A 386 32.62 -5.49 -3.20
N GLN A 387 33.13 -6.14 -2.15
CA GLN A 387 33.17 -7.61 -2.09
C GLN A 387 31.84 -8.22 -1.64
N ASP A 388 31.09 -7.53 -0.77
CA ASP A 388 29.96 -8.14 -0.06
C ASP A 388 28.65 -7.37 -0.19
N HIS A 389 28.67 -6.12 -0.67
CA HIS A 389 27.47 -5.27 -0.71
C HIS A 389 27.26 -4.59 -2.06
N VAL A 390 26.00 -4.53 -2.48
CA VAL A 390 25.54 -3.82 -3.66
C VAL A 390 24.77 -2.56 -3.26
N LEU A 391 24.88 -1.53 -4.07
CA LEU A 391 24.16 -0.26 -3.89
C LEU A 391 22.71 -0.41 -4.37
N THR A 392 21.75 -0.12 -3.50
CA THR A 392 20.31 -0.14 -3.84
C THR A 392 19.70 1.26 -3.92
N GLY A 393 20.31 2.25 -3.26
CA GLY A 393 19.75 3.59 -3.18
C GLY A 393 20.77 4.64 -2.77
N CYS A 394 20.54 5.86 -3.23
CA CYS A 394 21.30 7.04 -2.84
C CYS A 394 20.34 8.12 -2.33
N SER A 395 20.77 8.84 -1.28
CA SER A 395 20.09 10.03 -0.77
C SER A 395 21.11 11.13 -0.54
N PHE A 396 20.70 12.38 -0.71
CA PHE A 396 21.60 13.52 -0.65
C PHE A 396 21.02 14.65 0.20
N ARG A 397 21.78 15.12 1.19
CA ARG A 397 21.39 16.22 2.08
C ARG A 397 22.37 17.37 2.01
N SER A 398 21.86 18.58 1.76
CA SER A 398 22.64 19.80 1.87
C SER A 398 22.54 20.40 3.29
N PRO A 399 23.65 20.49 4.05
CA PRO A 399 23.72 21.23 5.30
C PRO A 399 23.80 22.75 5.11
N ALA A 400 24.24 23.25 3.94
CA ALA A 400 24.62 24.65 3.72
C ALA A 400 23.56 25.52 2.99
N ALA A 401 22.27 25.20 3.15
CA ALA A 401 21.15 25.90 2.48
C ALA A 401 21.18 25.90 0.94
N ALA A 402 22.08 25.15 0.31
CA ALA A 402 22.10 25.00 -1.15
C ALA A 402 20.84 24.25 -1.62
N LEU A 403 20.13 24.86 -2.57
CA LEU A 403 18.88 24.33 -3.12
C LEU A 403 19.16 23.34 -4.26
N GLY A 404 18.38 22.25 -4.34
CA GLY A 404 18.36 21.34 -5.48
C GLY A 404 18.98 19.96 -5.22
N ASP A 405 19.23 19.21 -6.30
CA ASP A 405 19.82 17.86 -6.24
C ASP A 405 21.27 17.91 -5.77
N GLY A 406 21.52 17.32 -4.61
CA GLY A 406 22.85 17.34 -4.00
C GLY A 406 23.85 16.37 -4.64
N GLY A 407 23.45 15.49 -5.56
CA GLY A 407 24.34 14.48 -6.15
C GLY A 407 23.65 13.60 -7.18
N ARG A 408 24.28 12.47 -7.51
CA ARG A 408 23.70 11.39 -8.34
C ARG A 408 24.36 10.02 -8.04
N PRO A 409 23.65 8.90 -8.15
CA PRO A 409 24.30 7.60 -8.29
C PRO A 409 25.09 7.54 -9.62
N VAL A 410 26.23 6.85 -9.63
CA VAL A 410 27.10 6.67 -10.79
C VAL A 410 27.57 5.22 -10.82
N ALA A 411 27.49 4.58 -11.99
CA ALA A 411 28.09 3.26 -12.21
C ALA A 411 29.61 3.34 -12.03
N GLY A 412 30.23 2.32 -11.42
CA GLY A 412 31.69 2.25 -11.34
C GLY A 412 32.30 2.14 -12.75
N PRO A 413 33.51 2.68 -12.99
CA PRO A 413 34.18 2.47 -14.27
C PRO A 413 34.38 0.96 -14.54
N GLY A 414 33.99 0.47 -15.72
CA GLY A 414 34.02 -0.97 -16.06
C GLY A 414 32.94 -1.77 -15.32
N SER A 415 33.33 -2.87 -14.67
CA SER A 415 32.49 -3.67 -13.76
C SER A 415 32.61 -3.24 -12.28
N GLY A 416 33.14 -2.04 -12.02
CA GLY A 416 33.35 -1.52 -10.67
C GLY A 416 32.04 -1.23 -9.91
N PRO A 417 32.08 -1.15 -8.56
CA PRO A 417 30.90 -0.92 -7.74
C PRO A 417 30.31 0.48 -7.97
N SER A 418 28.99 0.55 -8.09
CA SER A 418 28.26 1.83 -8.14
C SER A 418 28.44 2.64 -6.86
N ARG A 419 28.47 3.97 -6.97
CA ARG A 419 28.60 4.91 -5.85
C ARG A 419 27.64 6.08 -5.95
N CYS A 420 27.29 6.67 -4.82
CA CYS A 420 26.57 7.94 -4.72
C CYS A 420 27.56 9.11 -4.81
N ALA A 421 27.72 9.72 -5.98
CA ALA A 421 28.57 10.89 -6.17
C ALA A 421 27.84 12.16 -5.72
N GLY A 422 28.32 12.80 -4.66
CA GLY A 422 27.79 14.06 -4.15
C GLY A 422 28.45 15.27 -4.80
N ARG A 423 27.77 16.41 -4.81
CA ARG A 423 28.39 17.72 -5.04
C ARG A 423 29.17 18.15 -3.79
N THR A 424 30.11 19.08 -3.96
CA THR A 424 30.84 19.68 -2.83
C THR A 424 29.86 20.22 -1.78
N GLU A 425 30.13 19.97 -0.51
CA GLU A 425 29.30 20.38 0.64
C GLU A 425 27.97 19.63 0.79
N VAL A 426 27.75 18.53 0.08
CA VAL A 426 26.58 17.66 0.26
C VAL A 426 26.98 16.36 0.96
N VAL A 427 26.16 15.93 1.91
CA VAL A 427 26.29 14.61 2.53
C VAL A 427 25.56 13.59 1.66
N ALA A 428 26.29 12.57 1.20
CA ALA A 428 25.72 11.45 0.46
C ALA A 428 25.50 10.26 1.41
N HIS A 429 24.34 9.62 1.27
CA HIS A 429 23.97 8.40 1.99
C HIS A 429 23.77 7.29 0.96
N ALA A 430 24.53 6.20 1.09
CA ALA A 430 24.40 4.98 0.30
C ALA A 430 23.70 3.91 1.12
N LEU A 431 22.68 3.29 0.55
CA LEU A 431 22.08 2.06 1.09
C LEU A 431 22.75 0.85 0.45
N CYS A 432 23.38 0.05 1.30
CA CYS A 432 24.23 -1.07 0.92
C CYS A 432 23.63 -2.37 1.42
N CYS A 433 23.23 -3.25 0.52
CA CYS A 433 22.63 -4.54 0.84
C CYS A 433 23.57 -5.68 0.46
N PRO A 434 23.58 -6.80 1.20
CA PRO A 434 24.39 -7.98 0.86
C PRO A 434 24.21 -8.46 -0.59
N THR A 435 25.30 -8.82 -1.26
CA THR A 435 25.30 -9.32 -2.65
C THR A 435 24.79 -10.74 -2.80
N THR A 436 24.66 -11.50 -1.70
CA THR A 436 24.12 -12.86 -1.71
C THR A 436 22.67 -12.84 -2.17
N GLY A 437 22.44 -13.29 -3.40
CA GLY A 437 21.12 -13.32 -4.03
C GLY A 437 20.72 -12.05 -4.76
N LEU A 438 21.41 -10.90 -4.58
CA LEU A 438 21.00 -9.59 -5.14
C LEU A 438 21.97 -9.10 -6.21
N GLU A 439 21.44 -8.69 -7.36
CA GLU A 439 22.19 -7.90 -8.33
C GLU A 439 21.47 -6.62 -8.70
N CYS A 440 22.24 -5.54 -8.87
CA CYS A 440 21.70 -4.22 -9.19
C CYS A 440 22.52 -3.53 -10.30
N ARG A 441 21.85 -2.70 -11.08
CA ARG A 441 22.43 -1.86 -12.13
C ARG A 441 21.81 -0.46 -12.14
N VAL A 442 22.57 0.51 -12.62
CA VAL A 442 22.12 1.90 -12.76
C VAL A 442 21.69 2.15 -14.21
N LYS A 443 20.55 2.80 -14.40
CA LYS A 443 20.01 3.20 -15.69
C LYS A 443 19.71 4.70 -15.65
N GLU A 444 20.15 5.44 -16.65
CA GLU A 444 19.96 6.89 -16.74
C GLU A 444 19.22 7.25 -18.02
N HIS A 445 18.35 8.25 -17.96
CA HIS A 445 17.74 8.84 -19.13
C HIS A 445 17.80 10.37 -19.07
N VAL A 446 18.28 10.96 -20.16
CA VAL A 446 18.39 12.41 -20.35
C VAL A 446 17.43 12.80 -21.46
N SER A 447 16.49 13.69 -21.18
CA SER A 447 15.61 14.24 -22.21
C SER A 447 16.33 15.35 -22.99
N PRO A 448 16.30 15.35 -24.35
CA PRO A 448 16.97 16.35 -25.16
C PRO A 448 16.31 17.75 -25.17
N GLY A 449 15.41 18.07 -24.22
CA GLY A 449 14.71 19.36 -24.16
C GLY A 449 14.15 19.69 -22.76
N SER A 450 13.41 20.79 -22.62
CA SER A 450 12.85 21.28 -21.34
C SER A 450 11.61 20.50 -20.87
N ALA A 451 11.71 19.17 -20.79
CA ALA A 451 10.62 18.32 -20.33
C ALA A 451 10.36 18.54 -18.83
N GLU A 452 9.10 18.78 -18.47
CA GLU A 452 8.67 18.93 -17.07
C GLU A 452 8.84 17.64 -16.27
N LYS A 453 8.79 16.48 -16.94
CA LYS A 453 9.05 15.17 -16.35
C LYS A 453 9.92 14.34 -17.27
N VAL A 454 10.91 13.68 -16.70
CA VAL A 454 11.79 12.72 -17.38
C VAL A 454 11.65 11.39 -16.65
N THR A 455 11.52 10.30 -17.41
CA THR A 455 11.30 8.97 -16.85
C THR A 455 12.35 7.97 -17.31
N VAL A 456 12.63 6.99 -16.46
CA VAL A 456 13.43 5.81 -16.80
C VAL A 456 12.86 4.58 -16.09
N SER A 457 12.59 3.52 -16.85
CA SER A 457 11.98 2.29 -16.33
C SER A 457 13.00 1.15 -16.29
N CYS A 458 12.88 0.29 -15.29
CA CYS A 458 13.60 -0.98 -15.26
C CYS A 458 13.10 -1.91 -16.37
N ASP A 459 13.96 -2.82 -16.82
CA ASP A 459 13.57 -3.82 -17.83
C ASP A 459 12.78 -4.96 -17.17
N ASP A 460 12.06 -5.76 -17.95
CA ASP A 460 11.30 -6.90 -17.45
C ASP A 460 12.16 -7.84 -16.59
N GLY A 461 11.60 -8.27 -15.45
CA GLY A 461 12.31 -9.09 -14.46
C GLY A 461 13.26 -8.31 -13.55
N TRP A 462 13.30 -6.96 -13.64
CA TRP A 462 14.03 -6.09 -12.73
C TRP A 462 13.08 -5.16 -11.99
N THR A 463 13.35 -4.99 -10.69
CA THR A 463 12.56 -4.17 -9.79
C THR A 463 13.29 -2.86 -9.50
N LEU A 464 12.59 -1.74 -9.57
CA LEU A 464 13.13 -0.44 -9.20
C LEU A 464 13.31 -0.36 -7.68
N THR A 465 14.56 -0.17 -7.25
CA THR A 465 14.92 -0.03 -5.83
C THR A 465 15.32 1.39 -5.46
N GLY A 466 15.88 2.15 -6.40
CA GLY A 466 16.33 3.53 -6.21
C GLY A 466 15.87 4.45 -7.34
N CYS A 467 15.40 5.66 -6.98
CA CYS A 467 15.06 6.70 -7.94
C CYS A 467 15.63 8.04 -7.51
N SER A 468 16.41 8.68 -8.38
CA SER A 468 17.05 9.95 -8.13
C SER A 468 16.87 10.90 -9.32
N ALA A 469 16.84 12.19 -9.03
CA ALA A 469 16.92 13.25 -10.03
C ALA A 469 18.31 13.89 -9.99
N HIS A 470 18.78 14.34 -11.14
CA HIS A 470 19.97 15.17 -11.23
C HIS A 470 19.74 16.29 -12.26
N SER A 471 20.15 17.52 -11.96
CA SER A 471 20.16 18.60 -12.95
C SER A 471 21.42 19.43 -12.82
N GLN A 472 21.89 20.00 -13.93
CA GLN A 472 23.08 20.86 -13.93
C GLN A 472 22.81 22.19 -13.20
N SER A 473 21.57 22.71 -13.26
CA SER A 473 21.14 23.92 -12.55
C SER A 473 20.07 23.63 -11.49
N PRO A 474 19.91 24.47 -10.46
CA PRO A 474 18.82 24.34 -9.49
C PRO A 474 17.47 24.46 -10.21
N GLY A 475 16.62 23.45 -10.10
CA GLY A 475 15.35 23.44 -10.83
C GLY A 475 14.52 22.17 -10.73
N THR A 476 14.94 21.15 -9.98
CA THR A 476 14.14 19.92 -9.86
C THR A 476 13.13 20.01 -8.73
N MET A 477 11.91 19.55 -8.99
CA MET A 477 10.91 19.30 -7.96
C MET A 477 11.28 18.09 -7.10
N GLY A 478 12.09 17.17 -7.64
CA GLY A 478 12.54 15.95 -6.96
C GLY A 478 12.33 14.72 -7.84
N ALA A 479 12.44 13.55 -7.22
CA ALA A 479 12.24 12.27 -7.88
C ALA A 479 11.37 11.34 -7.05
N TYR A 480 10.61 10.48 -7.73
CA TYR A 480 9.75 9.48 -7.08
C TYR A 480 9.58 8.26 -7.99
N ALA A 481 9.37 7.10 -7.37
CA ALA A 481 9.10 5.85 -8.08
C ALA A 481 7.60 5.65 -8.28
N VAL A 482 7.20 5.41 -9.53
CA VAL A 482 5.87 4.93 -9.92
C VAL A 482 6.04 3.51 -10.44
N ASP A 483 5.66 2.54 -9.62
CA ASP A 483 5.92 1.12 -9.89
C ASP A 483 7.42 0.90 -10.20
N ASP A 484 7.79 0.33 -11.35
CA ASP A 484 9.19 0.16 -11.77
C ASP A 484 9.75 1.30 -12.65
N THR A 485 9.08 2.45 -12.64
CA THR A 485 9.49 3.66 -13.35
C THR A 485 9.94 4.77 -12.41
N CYS A 486 11.16 5.24 -12.57
CA CYS A 486 11.66 6.42 -11.87
C CYS A 486 11.22 7.68 -12.62
N VAL A 487 10.58 8.61 -11.91
CA VAL A 487 10.12 9.90 -12.44
C VAL A 487 10.92 11.01 -11.79
N ALA A 488 11.70 11.75 -12.58
CA ALA A 488 12.34 13.00 -12.19
C ALA A 488 11.52 14.18 -12.72
N ALA A 489 11.14 15.10 -11.83
CA ALA A 489 10.30 16.23 -12.17
C ALA A 489 11.08 17.54 -12.07
N SER A 490 10.86 18.43 -13.04
CA SER A 490 11.49 19.74 -13.16
C SER A 490 10.47 20.85 -12.93
N VAL A 491 10.90 21.96 -12.33
CA VAL A 491 10.09 23.17 -12.26
C VAL A 491 9.89 23.69 -13.69
N PRO A 492 8.68 24.11 -14.09
CA PRO A 492 8.44 24.64 -15.43
C PRO A 492 9.43 25.76 -15.79
N GLY A 493 10.03 25.69 -16.98
CA GLY A 493 11.02 26.65 -17.46
C GLY A 493 12.46 26.47 -16.93
N SER A 494 12.73 25.42 -16.14
CA SER A 494 14.10 25.07 -15.72
C SER A 494 14.80 24.10 -16.68
N SER A 495 16.11 23.89 -16.50
CA SER A 495 16.86 22.90 -17.27
C SER A 495 16.35 21.49 -17.02
N ALA A 496 16.37 20.65 -18.06
CA ALA A 496 15.93 19.26 -17.98
C ALA A 496 16.59 18.51 -16.81
N ALA A 497 15.78 17.80 -16.04
CA ALA A 497 16.26 16.81 -15.09
C ALA A 497 16.72 15.55 -15.83
N VAL A 498 17.69 14.87 -15.25
CA VAL A 498 18.08 13.50 -15.59
C VAL A 498 17.39 12.59 -14.60
N ALA A 499 16.66 11.60 -15.10
CA ALA A 499 16.09 10.54 -14.28
C ALA A 499 17.09 9.40 -14.15
N ILE A 500 17.36 8.96 -12.92
CA ILE A 500 18.32 7.90 -12.64
C ILE A 500 17.67 6.83 -11.78
N ALA A 501 17.62 5.60 -12.30
CA ALA A 501 17.09 4.43 -11.64
C ALA A 501 18.21 3.49 -11.20
N ILE A 502 18.05 2.90 -10.02
CA ILE A 502 18.74 1.68 -9.61
C ILE A 502 17.74 0.54 -9.72
N CYS A 503 18.01 -0.41 -10.60
CA CYS A 503 17.19 -1.58 -10.85
C CYS A 503 17.89 -2.79 -10.26
N CYS A 504 17.20 -3.58 -9.44
CA CYS A 504 17.74 -4.80 -8.86
C CYS A 504 16.85 -6.01 -9.16
N ARG A 505 17.42 -7.21 -9.07
CA ARG A 505 16.65 -8.46 -9.09
C ARG A 505 17.26 -9.51 -8.18
N SER A 506 16.43 -10.48 -7.81
CA SER A 506 16.89 -11.73 -7.21
C SER A 506 17.61 -12.59 -8.26
N ARG A 507 18.68 -13.26 -7.84
CA ARG A 507 19.54 -14.10 -8.70
C ARG A 507 19.06 -15.52 -8.84
#